data_AF-R1FX36-F1
#
_entry.id   AF-R1FX36-F1
#
_cell.length_a   1.000
_cell.length_b   1.000
_cell.length_c   1.000
_cell.angle_alpha   90.00
_cell.angle_beta   90.00
_cell.angle_gamma   90.00
#
_symmetry.space_group_name_H-M   'P 1'
#
loop_
_entity.id
_entity.type
_entity.pdbx_description
1 polymer ?
#
loop_
_entity_poly.entity_id
_entity_poly.type
_entity_poly.pdbx_seq_one_letter_code
_entity_poly.pdbx_strand_id
1 'polypeptide(L)'
;MPHSARRHIAVSQGQCATCGAQRLLKYAHRTMCCRYACLKAAAAKRRATVLLYDVPGVFHAVFKPTAGFHDPLHPELTGARRPGAASEPALPLPRRHPEFTDSLHEWFFRSGLDHFVWIFGMLCAYSFPWYDRQLQAIEDLPSGKRALAKAAVIGGALAVGGWYVHTYFLFLRPKREYNKVHPYTSWIPIAVFLVLRNATAGLRARYMHLFTWCGKVTLETYILQFHIWMKSTGINGSPKFLMVWLPSFWLNMAVVSAVYFVLSYRVFKITVVLRDVAVPKDNRGIFVNSVIMAVATAAFYAVGVALKG
;
A
#
# COMPACT_ATOMS: atom_id res chain seq x y z
N MET A 1 29.80 34.99 15.52
CA MET A 1 30.09 33.74 14.78
C MET A 1 30.19 32.59 15.77
N PRO A 2 29.26 31.62 15.82
CA PRO A 2 29.42 30.45 16.67
C PRO A 2 29.94 29.25 15.86
N HIS A 3 30.98 28.62 16.38
CA HIS A 3 31.54 27.37 15.89
C HIS A 3 30.55 26.20 16.06
N SER A 4 30.52 25.34 15.04
CA SER A 4 29.79 24.06 14.99
C SER A 4 30.11 23.15 16.18
N ALA A 5 29.13 22.94 17.06
CA ALA A 5 29.21 21.94 18.12
C ALA A 5 29.02 20.52 17.52
N ARG A 6 30.14 19.85 17.25
CA ARG A 6 30.18 18.42 16.92
C ARG A 6 29.62 17.65 18.12
N ARG A 7 28.40 17.09 18.02
CA ARG A 7 27.86 16.19 19.05
C ARG A 7 28.75 14.95 19.13
N HIS A 8 29.64 14.91 20.11
CA HIS A 8 30.41 13.71 20.44
C HIS A 8 29.42 12.61 20.88
N ILE A 9 29.28 11.57 20.06
CA ILE A 9 28.58 10.36 20.47
C ILE A 9 29.44 9.73 21.56
N ALA A 10 28.98 9.77 22.81
CA ALA A 10 29.67 9.16 23.93
C ALA A 10 29.73 7.63 23.74
N VAL A 11 30.92 7.13 23.40
CA VAL A 11 31.21 5.69 23.36
C VAL A 11 31.61 5.30 24.78
N SER A 12 30.77 4.55 25.50
CA SER A 12 31.21 3.97 26.78
C SER A 12 32.03 2.72 26.50
N GLN A 13 33.23 2.63 27.07
CA GLN A 13 33.96 1.37 27.13
C GLN A 13 33.20 0.42 28.07
N GLY A 14 32.58 -0.61 27.49
CA GLY A 14 31.80 -1.59 28.22
C GLY A 14 31.63 -2.84 27.37
N GLN A 15 31.66 -4.01 28.01
CA GLN A 15 31.56 -5.31 27.34
C GLN A 15 30.10 -5.66 27.04
N CYS A 16 29.81 -6.02 25.79
CA CYS A 16 28.49 -6.51 25.40
C CYS A 16 28.20 -7.87 26.06
N ALA A 17 27.11 -7.98 26.84
CA ALA A 17 26.71 -9.21 27.53
C ALA A 17 26.45 -10.40 26.58
N THR A 18 26.23 -10.17 25.29
CA THR A 18 25.93 -11.23 24.30
C THR A 18 27.15 -11.65 23.47
N CYS A 19 28.20 -10.82 23.36
CA CYS A 19 29.32 -11.10 22.44
C CYS A 19 30.70 -10.58 22.87
N GLY A 20 30.85 -9.99 24.07
CA GLY A 20 32.16 -9.61 24.63
C GLY A 20 32.87 -8.42 23.97
N ALA A 21 32.27 -7.74 22.99
CA ALA A 21 32.88 -6.60 22.31
C ALA A 21 32.90 -5.32 23.17
N GLN A 22 34.00 -4.57 23.14
CA GLN A 22 34.27 -3.41 24.02
C GLN A 22 33.76 -2.04 23.50
N ARG A 23 33.25 -1.96 22.26
CA ARG A 23 32.73 -0.71 21.66
C ARG A 23 31.21 -0.77 21.51
N LEU A 24 30.49 -0.22 22.49
CA LEU A 24 29.03 -0.13 22.53
C LEU A 24 28.56 1.31 22.24
N LEU A 25 27.53 1.46 21.38
CA LEU A 25 26.84 2.73 21.18
C LEU A 25 25.77 2.88 22.26
N LYS A 26 25.86 3.92 23.10
CA LYS A 26 24.92 4.17 24.20
C LYS A 26 23.76 5.06 23.70
N TYR A 27 22.60 4.46 23.44
CA TYR A 27 21.33 5.19 23.32
C TYR A 27 20.55 5.07 24.63
N ALA A 28 19.79 6.11 24.97
CA ALA A 28 19.16 6.37 26.28
C ALA A 28 18.28 5.25 26.89
N HIS A 29 18.13 4.08 26.26
CA HIS A 29 17.51 2.92 26.90
C HIS A 29 17.91 1.53 26.37
N ARG A 30 18.88 1.41 25.43
CA ARG A 30 19.37 0.11 24.92
C ARG A 30 20.83 0.20 24.44
N THR A 31 21.69 -0.71 24.91
CA THR A 31 23.02 -0.94 24.36
C THR A 31 22.92 -1.92 23.20
N MET A 32 23.33 -1.52 21.98
CA MET A 32 23.37 -2.42 20.82
C MET A 32 24.79 -2.49 20.25
N CYS A 33 25.27 -3.71 20.00
CA CYS A 33 26.57 -3.94 19.37
C CYS A 33 26.52 -3.50 17.90
N CYS A 34 27.52 -2.75 17.44
CA CYS A 34 27.61 -2.29 16.05
C CYS A 34 27.62 -3.46 15.04
N ARG A 35 28.21 -4.62 15.43
CA ARG A 35 28.19 -5.86 14.63
C ARG A 35 26.79 -6.50 14.56
N TYR A 36 25.96 -6.37 15.59
CA TYR A 36 24.58 -6.88 15.59
C TYR A 36 23.70 -6.12 14.60
N ALA A 37 23.87 -4.79 14.50
CA ALA A 37 23.19 -3.99 13.48
C ALA A 37 23.61 -4.38 12.06
N CYS A 38 24.91 -4.57 11.81
CA CYS A 38 25.43 -5.02 10.51
C CYS A 38 24.99 -6.45 10.16
N LEU A 39 24.98 -7.39 11.12
CA LEU A 39 24.49 -8.76 10.92
C LEU A 39 22.99 -8.78 10.60
N LYS A 40 22.20 -7.91 11.24
CA LYS A 40 20.77 -7.79 10.96
C LYS A 40 20.51 -7.20 9.58
N ALA A 41 21.30 -6.20 9.15
CA ALA A 41 21.24 -5.65 7.80
C ALA A 41 21.66 -6.69 6.73
N ALA A 42 22.75 -7.43 6.97
CA ALA A 42 23.20 -8.49 6.07
C ALA A 42 22.20 -9.67 6.01
N ALA A 43 21.58 -10.04 7.13
CA ALA A 43 20.52 -11.03 7.18
C ALA A 43 19.24 -10.55 6.47
N ALA A 44 18.89 -9.27 6.59
CA ALA A 44 17.78 -8.68 5.83
C ALA A 44 18.07 -8.73 4.33
N LYS A 45 19.30 -8.39 3.90
CA LYS A 45 19.72 -8.46 2.50
C LYS A 45 19.65 -9.88 1.93
N ARG A 46 20.14 -10.89 2.68
CA ARG A 46 20.04 -12.32 2.29
C ARG A 46 18.59 -12.80 2.20
N ARG A 47 17.73 -12.40 3.15
CA ARG A 47 16.28 -12.71 3.11
C ARG A 47 15.58 -12.04 1.93
N ALA A 48 15.99 -10.81 1.56
CA ALA A 48 15.51 -10.13 0.35
C ALA A 48 15.76 -10.97 -0.90
N THR A 49 17.02 -11.41 -1.06
CA THR A 49 17.46 -12.18 -2.22
C THR A 49 16.66 -13.47 -2.35
N VAL A 50 16.53 -14.25 -1.28
CA VAL A 50 15.76 -15.51 -1.31
C VAL A 50 14.28 -15.26 -1.68
N LEU A 51 13.64 -14.26 -1.07
CA LEU A 51 12.24 -13.97 -1.37
C LEU A 51 12.02 -13.46 -2.81
N LEU A 52 12.97 -12.69 -3.35
CA LEU A 52 12.91 -12.20 -4.73
C LEU A 52 13.02 -13.32 -5.78
N TYR A 53 13.76 -14.39 -5.49
CA TYR A 53 13.85 -15.56 -6.39
C TYR A 53 12.64 -16.51 -6.26
N ASP A 54 12.01 -16.59 -5.08
CA ASP A 54 10.81 -17.42 -4.87
C ASP A 54 9.58 -16.90 -5.65
N VAL A 55 9.41 -15.58 -5.77
CA VAL A 55 8.21 -15.00 -6.40
C VAL A 55 8.04 -15.39 -7.87
N PRO A 56 9.05 -15.25 -8.75
CA PRO A 56 8.95 -15.73 -10.12
C PRO A 56 8.63 -17.22 -10.21
N GLY A 57 9.20 -18.04 -9.32
CA GLY A 57 8.93 -19.49 -9.27
C GLY A 57 7.48 -19.81 -8.91
N VAL A 58 6.92 -19.16 -7.88
CA VAL A 58 5.51 -19.36 -7.50
C VAL A 58 4.57 -18.79 -8.56
N PHE A 59 4.86 -17.62 -9.15
CA PHE A 59 4.07 -17.09 -10.26
C PHE A 59 4.09 -18.02 -11.48
N HIS A 60 5.25 -18.57 -11.85
CA HIS A 60 5.34 -19.54 -12.93
C HIS A 60 4.67 -20.88 -12.62
N ALA A 61 4.62 -21.32 -11.37
CA ALA A 61 3.91 -22.54 -10.99
C ALA A 61 2.38 -22.36 -10.98
N VAL A 62 1.90 -21.19 -10.53
CA VAL A 62 0.45 -20.92 -10.36
C VAL A 62 -0.23 -20.56 -11.69
N PHE A 63 0.44 -19.82 -12.58
CA PHE A 63 -0.21 -19.24 -13.77
C PHE A 63 0.02 -20.01 -15.07
N LYS A 64 0.77 -21.13 -15.07
CA LYS A 64 1.28 -21.74 -16.31
C LYS A 64 0.49 -22.93 -16.90
N PRO A 65 -0.39 -23.70 -16.21
CA PRO A 65 -1.10 -24.78 -16.92
C PRO A 65 -2.62 -24.69 -17.16
N THR A 66 -3.45 -23.95 -16.40
CA THR A 66 -4.94 -24.18 -16.49
C THR A 66 -5.84 -22.95 -16.27
N ALA A 67 -5.32 -21.73 -16.46
CA ALA A 67 -6.06 -20.51 -16.11
C ALA A 67 -7.09 -20.08 -17.18
N GLY A 68 -8.38 -20.36 -16.95
CA GLY A 68 -9.50 -19.73 -17.67
C GLY A 68 -10.02 -18.49 -16.95
N PHE A 69 -10.48 -17.47 -17.67
CA PHE A 69 -11.09 -16.26 -17.08
C PHE A 69 -12.55 -16.14 -17.55
N HIS A 70 -13.49 -15.92 -16.64
CA HIS A 70 -14.93 -15.81 -16.95
C HIS A 70 -15.49 -14.43 -16.57
N ASP A 71 -16.51 -13.99 -17.32
CA ASP A 71 -17.30 -12.79 -17.03
C ASP A 71 -18.47 -13.14 -16.08
N PRO A 72 -18.52 -12.58 -14.87
CA PRO A 72 -19.64 -12.82 -13.96
C PRO A 72 -20.96 -12.18 -14.43
N LEU A 73 -20.90 -11.16 -15.29
CA LEU A 73 -22.09 -10.41 -15.75
C LEU A 73 -22.73 -11.02 -17.00
N HIS A 74 -21.98 -11.81 -17.77
CA HIS A 74 -22.45 -12.47 -19.00
C HIS A 74 -21.86 -13.88 -19.17
N PRO A 75 -22.33 -14.88 -18.41
CA PRO A 75 -21.81 -16.25 -18.47
C PRO A 75 -21.98 -16.91 -19.85
N GLU A 76 -22.97 -16.48 -20.64
CA GLU A 76 -23.25 -17.01 -21.99
C GLU A 76 -22.17 -16.69 -23.03
N LEU A 77 -21.35 -15.66 -22.80
CA LEU A 77 -20.24 -15.30 -23.70
C LEU A 77 -19.04 -16.25 -23.57
N THR A 78 -19.10 -17.23 -22.67
CA THR A 78 -18.01 -18.19 -22.39
C THR A 78 -18.43 -19.65 -22.52
N GLY A 79 -19.47 -19.94 -23.32
CA GLY A 79 -19.94 -21.29 -23.61
C GLY A 79 -19.14 -22.00 -24.71
N ALA A 80 -18.67 -23.21 -24.38
CA ALA A 80 -18.17 -24.30 -25.22
C ALA A 80 -18.14 -24.12 -26.76
N ARG A 81 -16.96 -24.39 -27.34
CA ARG A 81 -16.77 -24.66 -28.78
C ARG A 81 -17.82 -25.69 -29.26
N ARG A 82 -18.79 -25.24 -30.06
CA ARG A 82 -19.68 -26.14 -30.81
C ARG A 82 -18.81 -26.99 -31.75
N PRO A 83 -18.89 -28.34 -31.72
CA PRO A 83 -18.19 -29.17 -32.70
C PRO A 83 -18.85 -28.92 -34.07
N GLY A 84 -18.13 -28.25 -34.98
CA GLY A 84 -18.61 -27.94 -36.33
C GLY A 84 -18.51 -26.47 -36.77
N ALA A 85 -18.00 -25.55 -35.94
CA ALA A 85 -17.77 -24.17 -36.39
C ALA A 85 -16.51 -24.12 -37.29
N ALA A 86 -16.71 -23.72 -38.54
CA ALA A 86 -15.65 -23.46 -39.52
C ALA A 86 -14.57 -22.53 -38.94
N SER A 87 -13.33 -22.70 -39.41
CA SER A 87 -12.16 -21.90 -39.03
C SER A 87 -12.48 -20.40 -39.05
N GLU A 88 -12.61 -19.79 -37.87
CA GLU A 88 -12.61 -18.34 -37.74
C GLU A 88 -11.26 -17.82 -38.27
N PRO A 89 -11.27 -16.80 -39.14
CA PRO A 89 -10.04 -16.18 -39.59
C PRO A 89 -9.31 -15.59 -38.38
N ALA A 90 -7.98 -15.63 -38.42
CA ALA A 90 -7.07 -15.16 -37.37
C ALA A 90 -7.60 -13.90 -36.68
N LEU A 91 -7.73 -13.97 -35.35
CA LEU A 91 -8.16 -12.89 -34.48
C LEU A 91 -7.45 -11.58 -34.92
N PRO A 92 -8.18 -10.53 -35.35
CA PRO A 92 -7.54 -9.28 -35.70
C PRO A 92 -6.85 -8.72 -34.45
N LEU A 93 -5.72 -8.03 -34.65
CA LEU A 93 -4.91 -7.32 -33.65
C LEU A 93 -5.73 -6.84 -32.45
N PRO A 94 -5.20 -6.91 -31.21
CA PRO A 94 -5.96 -6.70 -29.97
C PRO A 94 -6.80 -5.44 -30.07
N ARG A 95 -8.10 -5.62 -30.32
CA ARG A 95 -9.02 -4.50 -30.56
C ARG A 95 -9.04 -3.66 -29.28
N ARG A 96 -8.78 -2.36 -29.40
CA ARG A 96 -9.03 -1.39 -28.33
C ARG A 96 -10.46 -1.59 -27.84
N HIS A 97 -10.63 -1.71 -26.53
CA HIS A 97 -11.95 -1.94 -25.94
C HIS A 97 -12.89 -0.76 -26.31
N PRO A 98 -14.10 -1.01 -26.81
CA PRO A 98 -14.97 0.03 -27.40
C PRO A 98 -15.50 1.06 -26.39
N GLU A 99 -15.30 0.84 -25.09
CA GLU A 99 -15.85 1.67 -24.02
C GLU A 99 -15.05 2.98 -23.80
N PHE A 100 -13.78 3.05 -24.21
CA PHE A 100 -12.93 4.22 -24.00
C PHE A 100 -12.15 4.59 -25.26
N THR A 101 -12.33 5.83 -25.72
CA THR A 101 -11.63 6.38 -26.89
C THR A 101 -10.18 6.73 -26.60
N ASP A 102 -9.87 7.06 -25.35
CA ASP A 102 -8.50 7.35 -24.89
C ASP A 102 -7.79 6.10 -24.39
N SER A 103 -6.66 5.78 -25.04
CA SER A 103 -5.79 4.67 -24.69
C SER A 103 -5.21 4.75 -23.26
N LEU A 104 -5.14 5.94 -22.65
CA LEU A 104 -4.59 6.15 -21.31
C LEU A 104 -5.67 6.35 -20.23
N HIS A 105 -6.95 6.17 -20.57
CA HIS A 105 -8.06 6.42 -19.66
C HIS A 105 -7.91 5.72 -18.30
N GLU A 106 -7.63 4.41 -18.30
CA GLU A 106 -7.46 3.62 -17.07
C GLU A 106 -6.24 4.10 -16.26
N TRP A 107 -5.15 4.49 -16.94
CA TRP A 107 -3.95 4.99 -16.26
C TRP A 107 -4.22 6.32 -15.53
N PHE A 108 -4.89 7.27 -16.20
CA PHE A 108 -5.28 8.54 -15.59
C PHE A 108 -6.29 8.33 -14.47
N PHE A 109 -7.27 7.44 -14.67
CA PHE A 109 -8.27 7.12 -13.66
C PHE A 109 -7.63 6.57 -12.37
N ARG A 110 -6.72 5.60 -12.49
CA ARG A 110 -6.08 4.96 -11.33
C ARG A 110 -5.05 5.85 -10.66
N SER A 111 -4.21 6.52 -11.45
CA SER A 111 -3.19 7.44 -10.92
C SER A 111 -3.83 8.69 -10.30
N GLY A 112 -5.02 9.07 -10.78
CA GLY A 112 -5.78 10.20 -10.25
C GLY A 112 -6.68 9.89 -9.06
N LEU A 113 -7.08 8.62 -8.84
CA LEU A 113 -8.08 8.28 -7.81
C LEU A 113 -7.63 8.64 -6.39
N ASP A 114 -6.35 8.37 -6.08
CA ASP A 114 -5.77 8.52 -4.75
C ASP A 114 -4.93 9.81 -4.58
N HIS A 115 -5.12 10.81 -5.46
CA HIS A 115 -4.23 11.99 -5.62
C HIS A 115 -3.68 12.59 -4.31
N PHE A 116 -4.53 12.97 -3.35
CA PHE A 116 -4.12 13.65 -2.11
C PHE A 116 -4.11 12.76 -0.86
N VAL A 117 -4.77 11.60 -0.90
CA VAL A 117 -4.97 10.80 0.31
C VAL A 117 -3.66 10.21 0.85
N TRP A 118 -2.74 9.82 -0.03
CA TRP A 118 -1.43 9.33 0.38
C TRP A 118 -0.55 10.43 0.98
N ILE A 119 -0.63 11.67 0.46
CA ILE A 119 0.06 12.84 1.02
C ILE A 119 -0.44 13.12 2.44
N PHE A 120 -1.76 13.14 2.62
CA PHE A 120 -2.38 13.25 3.94
C PHE A 120 -1.87 12.16 4.89
N GLY A 121 -1.83 10.90 4.43
CA GLY A 121 -1.30 9.78 5.21
C GLY A 121 0.16 9.97 5.65
N MET A 122 1.03 10.45 4.75
CA MET A 122 2.42 10.77 5.08
C MET A 122 2.54 11.90 6.11
N LEU A 123 1.74 12.97 5.96
CA LEU A 123 1.71 14.07 6.92
C LEU A 123 1.24 13.60 8.30
N CYS A 124 0.21 12.75 8.35
CA CYS A 124 -0.24 12.14 9.60
C CYS A 124 0.84 11.28 10.26
N ALA A 125 1.58 10.50 9.47
CA ALA A 125 2.68 9.68 9.98
C ALA A 125 3.85 10.53 10.51
N TYR A 126 4.19 11.61 9.80
CA TYR A 126 5.21 12.56 10.23
C TYR A 126 4.82 13.29 11.52
N SER A 127 3.59 13.77 11.59
CA SER A 127 3.05 14.53 12.73
C SER A 127 2.55 13.63 13.88
N PHE A 128 2.68 12.31 13.77
CA PHE A 128 2.22 11.36 14.79
C PHE A 128 2.72 11.66 16.21
N PRO A 129 4.01 11.98 16.44
CA PRO A 129 4.49 12.32 17.79
C PRO A 129 3.87 13.60 18.36
N TRP A 130 3.48 14.54 17.49
CA TRP A 130 2.78 15.74 17.92
C TRP A 130 1.34 15.42 18.35
N TYR A 131 0.61 14.66 17.54
CA TYR A 131 -0.75 14.22 17.89
C TYR A 131 -0.79 13.41 19.20
N ASP A 132 0.17 12.52 19.41
CA ASP A 132 0.29 11.73 20.64
C ASP A 132 0.45 12.62 21.88
N ARG A 133 1.32 13.65 21.80
CA ARG A 133 1.48 14.64 22.87
C ARG A 133 0.20 15.44 23.13
N GLN A 134 -0.48 15.89 22.09
CA GLN A 134 -1.75 16.63 22.26
C GLN A 134 -2.82 15.76 22.92
N LEU A 135 -2.87 14.47 22.57
CA LEU A 135 -3.81 13.54 23.16
C LEU A 135 -3.50 13.27 24.63
N GLN A 136 -2.23 13.12 24.99
CA GLN A 136 -1.78 13.01 26.38
C GLN A 136 -2.12 14.27 27.18
N ALA A 137 -1.86 15.46 26.64
CA ALA A 137 -2.22 16.73 27.28
C ALA A 137 -3.73 16.86 27.56
N ILE A 138 -4.58 16.30 26.69
CA ILE A 138 -6.04 16.26 26.93
C ILE A 138 -6.38 15.27 28.06
N GLU A 139 -5.70 14.13 28.14
CA GLU A 139 -5.94 13.12 29.17
C GLU A 139 -5.51 13.59 30.57
N ASP A 140 -4.48 14.44 30.65
CA ASP A 140 -3.94 15.01 31.89
C ASP A 140 -4.79 16.15 32.48
N LEU A 141 -5.81 16.63 31.76
CA LEU A 141 -6.73 17.65 32.26
C LEU A 141 -7.62 17.13 33.40
N PRO A 142 -8.04 18.01 34.33
CA PRO A 142 -9.08 17.69 35.31
C PRO A 142 -10.37 17.20 34.63
N SER A 143 -11.11 16.32 35.31
CA SER A 143 -12.26 15.58 34.75
C SER A 143 -13.25 16.44 33.96
N GLY A 144 -13.66 17.60 34.49
CA GLY A 144 -14.58 18.52 33.81
C GLY A 144 -13.99 19.16 32.54
N LYS A 145 -12.75 19.68 32.62
CA LYS A 145 -12.05 20.28 31.47
C LYS A 145 -11.73 19.24 30.39
N ARG A 146 -11.38 18.02 30.80
CA ARG A 146 -11.14 16.88 29.90
C ARG A 146 -12.40 16.47 29.15
N ALA A 147 -13.54 16.37 29.85
CA ALA A 147 -14.81 16.04 29.23
C ALA A 147 -15.22 17.09 28.19
N LEU A 148 -15.08 18.37 28.53
CA LEU A 148 -15.37 19.48 27.61
C LEU A 148 -14.42 19.47 26.39
N ALA A 149 -13.12 19.30 26.59
CA ALA A 149 -12.14 19.24 25.50
C ALA A 149 -12.43 18.07 24.55
N LYS A 150 -12.75 16.89 25.09
CA LYS A 150 -13.13 15.73 24.27
C LYS A 150 -14.45 15.96 23.53
N ALA A 151 -15.45 16.53 24.20
CA ALA A 151 -16.72 16.88 23.58
C ALA A 151 -16.55 17.89 22.44
N ALA A 152 -15.67 18.89 22.61
CA ALA A 152 -15.35 19.86 21.57
C ALA A 152 -14.65 19.21 20.36
N VAL A 153 -13.67 18.33 20.59
CA VAL A 153 -12.98 17.59 19.52
C VAL A 153 -13.94 16.66 18.78
N ILE A 154 -14.78 15.91 19.49
CA ILE A 154 -15.78 15.02 18.90
C ILE A 154 -16.82 15.84 18.13
N GLY A 155 -17.35 16.90 18.74
CA GLY A 155 -18.33 17.79 18.12
C GLY A 155 -17.80 18.44 16.85
N GLY A 156 -16.55 18.92 16.86
CA GLY A 156 -15.87 19.46 15.69
C GLY A 156 -15.71 18.41 14.58
N ALA A 157 -15.27 17.19 14.92
CA ALA A 157 -15.13 16.11 13.95
C ALA A 157 -16.49 15.69 13.34
N LEU A 158 -17.54 15.60 14.16
CA LEU A 158 -18.90 15.32 13.69
C LEU A 158 -19.46 16.46 12.83
N ALA A 159 -19.20 17.71 13.17
CA ALA A 159 -19.63 18.86 12.38
C ALA A 159 -18.97 18.86 11.00
N VAL A 160 -17.65 18.61 10.92
CA VAL A 160 -16.92 18.48 9.65
C VAL A 160 -17.43 17.27 8.85
N GLY A 161 -17.65 16.13 9.51
CA GLY A 161 -18.20 14.94 8.87
C GLY A 161 -19.63 15.16 8.34
N GLY A 162 -20.49 15.80 9.11
CA GLY A 162 -21.85 16.16 8.73
C GLY A 162 -21.89 17.15 7.58
N TRP A 163 -21.05 18.20 7.63
CA TRP A 163 -20.86 19.13 6.53
C TRP A 163 -20.37 18.42 5.26
N TYR A 164 -19.41 17.49 5.38
CA TYR A 164 -18.92 16.72 4.24
C TYR A 164 -20.04 15.86 3.61
N VAL A 165 -20.79 15.12 4.42
CA VAL A 165 -21.92 14.30 3.96
C VAL A 165 -23.00 15.16 3.29
N HIS A 166 -23.33 16.31 3.88
CA HIS A 166 -24.33 17.23 3.36
C HIS A 166 -23.88 17.90 2.05
N THR A 167 -22.70 18.52 2.03
CA THR A 167 -22.17 19.26 0.87
C THR A 167 -21.96 18.34 -0.35
N TYR A 168 -21.44 17.14 -0.12
CA TYR A 168 -21.14 16.21 -1.23
C TYR A 168 -22.27 15.22 -1.50
N PHE A 169 -23.37 15.25 -0.73
CA PHE A 169 -24.50 14.32 -0.84
C PHE A 169 -24.02 12.89 -1.10
N LEU A 170 -23.04 12.42 -0.30
CA LEU A 170 -22.24 11.22 -0.58
C LEU A 170 -23.06 9.99 -0.95
N PHE A 171 -24.25 9.86 -0.37
CA PHE A 171 -25.14 8.72 -0.55
C PHE A 171 -26.10 8.85 -1.74
N LEU A 172 -26.13 10.00 -2.43
CA LEU A 172 -27.10 10.33 -3.48
C LEU A 172 -26.46 10.66 -4.84
N ARG A 173 -25.12 10.83 -4.91
CA ARG A 173 -24.45 11.17 -6.17
C ARG A 173 -24.15 9.92 -7.02
N PRO A 174 -24.36 10.00 -8.35
CA PRO A 174 -23.88 8.97 -9.26
C PRO A 174 -22.36 8.81 -9.19
N LYS A 175 -21.88 7.56 -9.29
CA LYS A 175 -20.46 7.18 -9.23
C LYS A 175 -19.53 8.10 -10.04
N ARG A 176 -19.92 8.47 -11.25
CA ARG A 176 -19.10 9.30 -12.15
C ARG A 176 -18.86 10.71 -11.62
N GLU A 177 -19.85 11.30 -10.95
CA GLU A 177 -19.72 12.63 -10.37
C GLU A 177 -18.90 12.58 -9.08
N TYR A 178 -19.14 11.56 -8.25
CA TYR A 178 -18.33 11.32 -7.05
C TYR A 178 -16.85 11.14 -7.38
N ASN A 179 -16.53 10.38 -8.42
CA ASN A 179 -15.14 10.14 -8.83
C ASN A 179 -14.38 11.41 -9.24
N LYS A 180 -15.08 12.49 -9.62
CA LYS A 180 -14.44 13.79 -9.91
C LYS A 180 -13.96 14.50 -8.65
N VAL A 181 -14.69 14.36 -7.55
CA VAL A 181 -14.41 15.07 -6.28
C VAL A 181 -13.66 14.22 -5.26
N HIS A 182 -13.77 12.88 -5.36
CA HIS A 182 -13.13 11.93 -4.46
C HIS A 182 -11.62 12.15 -4.29
N PRO A 183 -10.82 12.36 -5.36
CA PRO A 183 -9.38 12.52 -5.22
C PRO A 183 -8.95 13.66 -4.29
N TYR A 184 -9.78 14.70 -4.21
CA TYR A 184 -9.51 15.94 -3.48
C TYR A 184 -10.05 15.93 -2.05
N THR A 185 -11.06 15.11 -1.77
CA THR A 185 -11.87 15.22 -0.56
C THR A 185 -11.90 13.96 0.31
N SER A 186 -11.44 12.81 -0.21
CA SER A 186 -11.46 11.51 0.48
C SER A 186 -10.65 11.49 1.79
N TRP A 187 -9.68 12.38 1.96
CA TRP A 187 -8.92 12.49 3.21
C TRP A 187 -9.75 13.05 4.37
N ILE A 188 -10.83 13.81 4.10
CA ILE A 188 -11.70 14.42 5.10
C ILE A 188 -12.42 13.35 5.95
N PRO A 189 -13.19 12.40 5.37
CA PRO A 189 -13.85 11.37 6.15
C PRO A 189 -12.84 10.45 6.88
N ILE A 190 -11.66 10.25 6.31
CA ILE A 190 -10.57 9.51 6.97
C ILE A 190 -10.08 10.28 8.21
N ALA A 191 -9.85 11.58 8.10
CA ALA A 191 -9.44 12.43 9.22
C ALA A 191 -10.49 12.43 10.35
N VAL A 192 -11.77 12.58 9.98
CA VAL A 192 -12.89 12.51 10.93
C VAL A 192 -12.91 11.15 11.65
N PHE A 193 -12.80 10.05 10.90
CA PHE A 193 -12.73 8.70 11.48
C PHE A 193 -11.54 8.57 12.45
N LEU A 194 -10.34 9.02 12.05
CA LEU A 194 -9.14 8.96 12.90
C LEU A 194 -9.34 9.72 14.21
N VAL A 195 -9.92 10.93 14.17
CA VAL A 195 -10.20 11.73 15.37
C VAL A 195 -11.21 11.02 16.28
N LEU A 196 -12.36 10.62 15.74
CA LEU A 196 -13.43 9.97 16.52
C LEU A 196 -12.97 8.65 17.14
N ARG A 197 -12.20 7.87 16.37
CA ARG A 197 -11.65 6.58 16.82
C ARG A 197 -10.65 6.73 17.97
N ASN A 198 -9.92 7.84 18.02
CA ASN A 198 -8.90 8.11 19.05
C ASN A 198 -9.40 9.00 20.21
N ALA A 199 -10.63 9.51 20.12
CA ALA A 199 -11.19 10.48 21.07
C ALA A 199 -11.27 9.97 22.52
N THR A 200 -11.39 8.65 22.73
CA THR A 200 -11.38 8.04 24.06
C THR A 200 -10.38 6.90 24.14
N ALA A 201 -9.78 6.70 25.32
CA ALA A 201 -8.86 5.59 25.57
C ALA A 201 -9.51 4.21 25.33
N GLY A 202 -10.80 4.06 25.66
CA GLY A 202 -11.55 2.82 25.43
C GLY A 202 -11.69 2.47 23.94
N LEU A 203 -12.01 3.45 23.09
CA LEU A 203 -12.09 3.24 21.64
C LEU A 203 -10.72 2.93 21.04
N ARG A 204 -9.67 3.61 21.53
CA ARG A 204 -8.29 3.41 21.08
C ARG A 204 -7.75 2.03 21.43
N ALA A 205 -8.08 1.52 22.62
CA ALA A 205 -7.57 0.25 23.13
C ALA A 205 -8.23 -0.97 22.47
N ARG A 206 -9.47 -0.85 21.98
CA ARG A 206 -10.24 -1.98 21.43
C ARG A 206 -10.17 -2.01 19.93
N TYR A 207 -9.36 -2.88 19.33
CA TYR A 207 -9.29 -3.05 17.88
C TYR A 207 -9.28 -4.53 17.49
N MET A 208 -9.71 -4.81 16.26
CA MET A 208 -9.61 -6.16 15.71
C MET A 208 -8.25 -6.34 15.05
N HIS A 209 -7.48 -7.32 15.54
CA HIS A 209 -6.18 -7.65 14.98
C HIS A 209 -6.26 -7.98 13.48
N LEU A 210 -7.34 -8.63 13.04
CA LEU A 210 -7.58 -8.95 11.63
C LEU A 210 -7.50 -7.69 10.75
N PHE A 211 -8.25 -6.63 11.08
CA PHE A 211 -8.24 -5.40 10.27
C PHE A 211 -6.90 -4.67 10.31
N THR A 212 -6.19 -4.71 11.43
CA THR A 212 -4.82 -4.15 11.49
C THR A 212 -3.84 -4.93 10.65
N TRP A 213 -4.03 -6.24 10.50
CA TRP A 213 -3.20 -7.08 9.65
C TRP A 213 -3.54 -6.87 8.17
N CYS A 214 -4.83 -6.89 7.80
CA CYS A 214 -5.29 -6.60 6.44
C CYS A 214 -4.80 -5.22 5.98
N GLY A 215 -4.92 -4.19 6.82
CA GLY A 215 -4.45 -2.84 6.51
C GLY A 215 -2.94 -2.75 6.24
N LYS A 216 -2.12 -3.65 6.79
CA LYS A 216 -0.67 -3.67 6.53
C LYS A 216 -0.31 -4.23 5.15
N VAL A 217 -1.10 -5.18 4.65
CA VAL A 217 -0.87 -5.89 3.38
C VAL A 217 -1.73 -5.28 2.25
N THR A 218 -2.58 -4.30 2.58
CA THR A 218 -3.64 -3.80 1.70
C THR A 218 -3.12 -3.26 0.37
N LEU A 219 -1.93 -2.65 0.36
CA LEU A 219 -1.36 -2.04 -0.82
C LEU A 219 -1.01 -3.10 -1.86
N GLU A 220 -0.31 -4.16 -1.44
CA GLU A 220 0.07 -5.26 -2.31
C GLU A 220 -1.14 -6.08 -2.75
N THR A 221 -2.12 -6.33 -1.86
CA THR A 221 -3.39 -6.95 -2.28
C THR A 221 -4.11 -6.08 -3.31
N TYR A 222 -4.21 -4.76 -3.08
CA TYR A 222 -4.90 -3.84 -3.98
C TYR A 222 -4.27 -3.77 -5.38
N ILE A 223 -2.94 -3.85 -5.51
CA ILE A 223 -2.29 -3.85 -6.81
C ILE A 223 -2.39 -5.23 -7.47
N LEU A 224 -2.18 -6.30 -6.70
CA LEU A 224 -2.13 -7.66 -7.24
C LEU A 224 -3.50 -8.23 -7.59
N GLN A 225 -4.60 -7.66 -7.10
CA GLN A 225 -5.94 -8.08 -7.49
C GLN A 225 -6.12 -8.07 -9.02
N PHE A 226 -5.51 -7.10 -9.72
CA PHE A 226 -5.60 -6.96 -11.18
C PHE A 226 -4.68 -7.90 -11.96
N HIS A 227 -3.72 -8.52 -11.27
CA HIS A 227 -2.70 -9.36 -11.88
C HIS A 227 -2.94 -10.84 -11.59
N ILE A 228 -3.62 -11.15 -10.48
CA ILE A 228 -3.83 -12.51 -9.98
C ILE A 228 -5.30 -12.88 -9.97
N TRP A 229 -6.16 -11.98 -9.47
CA TRP A 229 -7.56 -12.29 -9.19
C TRP A 229 -8.48 -11.94 -10.36
N MET A 230 -8.13 -10.89 -11.10
CA MET A 230 -8.90 -10.37 -12.23
C MET A 230 -8.05 -10.26 -13.49
N LYS A 231 -8.71 -10.21 -14.65
CA LYS A 231 -8.10 -9.93 -15.96
C LYS A 231 -8.77 -8.72 -16.63
N SER A 232 -7.95 -7.91 -17.30
CA SER A 232 -8.40 -6.80 -18.12
C SER A 232 -9.14 -7.26 -19.37
N THR A 233 -10.09 -6.47 -19.84
CA THR A 233 -10.83 -6.76 -21.07
C THR A 233 -10.02 -6.57 -22.37
N GLY A 234 -8.77 -6.14 -22.26
CA GLY A 234 -7.85 -5.91 -23.38
C GLY A 234 -6.63 -5.08 -22.93
N ILE A 235 -5.85 -4.61 -23.90
CA ILE A 235 -4.78 -3.63 -23.65
C ILE A 235 -5.44 -2.33 -23.16
N ASN A 236 -5.06 -1.87 -21.97
CA ASN A 236 -5.62 -0.71 -21.27
C ASN A 236 -7.14 -0.78 -20.97
N GLY A 237 -7.72 -1.99 -21.01
CA GLY A 237 -9.11 -2.23 -20.63
C GLY A 237 -9.26 -2.36 -19.11
N SER A 238 -10.44 -2.01 -18.60
CA SER A 238 -10.74 -2.19 -17.18
C SER A 238 -10.81 -3.69 -16.81
N PRO A 239 -10.41 -4.06 -15.59
CA PRO A 239 -10.49 -5.44 -15.08
C PRO A 239 -11.95 -5.81 -14.82
N LYS A 240 -12.47 -6.80 -15.55
CA LYS A 240 -13.86 -7.27 -15.44
C LYS A 240 -14.01 -8.78 -15.28
N PHE A 241 -13.02 -9.55 -15.75
CA PHE A 241 -13.08 -11.01 -15.69
C PHE A 241 -12.46 -11.53 -14.40
N LEU A 242 -13.08 -12.53 -13.78
CA LEU A 242 -12.54 -13.25 -12.63
C LEU A 242 -11.76 -14.49 -13.07
N MET A 243 -10.69 -14.79 -12.34
CA MET A 243 -9.90 -16.00 -12.52
C MET A 243 -10.72 -17.24 -12.13
N VAL A 244 -10.81 -18.22 -13.03
CA VAL A 244 -11.50 -19.50 -12.82
C VAL A 244 -10.56 -20.69 -13.00
N TRP A 245 -10.35 -21.43 -11.93
CA TRP A 245 -9.67 -22.72 -11.89
C TRP A 245 -10.61 -23.90 -11.66
N LEU A 246 -11.75 -23.65 -11.00
CA LEU A 246 -12.70 -24.69 -10.63
C LEU A 246 -14.10 -24.37 -11.17
N PRO A 247 -14.89 -25.39 -11.55
CA PRO A 247 -16.22 -25.19 -12.13
C PRO A 247 -17.26 -24.68 -11.13
N SER A 248 -17.08 -24.95 -9.83
CA SER A 248 -17.97 -24.43 -8.78
C SER A 248 -17.59 -23.00 -8.42
N PHE A 249 -18.54 -22.06 -8.52
CA PHE A 249 -18.31 -20.63 -8.25
C PHE A 249 -17.75 -20.37 -6.85
N TRP A 250 -18.39 -20.88 -5.80
CA TRP A 250 -17.97 -20.61 -4.41
C TRP A 250 -16.62 -21.26 -4.09
N LEU A 251 -16.39 -22.48 -4.60
CA LEU A 251 -15.13 -23.17 -4.41
C LEU A 251 -13.99 -22.45 -5.16
N ASN A 252 -14.25 -22.03 -6.39
CA ASN A 252 -13.32 -21.22 -7.16
C ASN A 252 -13.00 -19.90 -6.45
N MET A 253 -14.02 -19.19 -6.00
CA MET A 253 -13.86 -17.95 -5.26
C MET A 253 -12.99 -18.15 -4.01
N ALA A 254 -13.23 -19.20 -3.24
CA ALA A 254 -12.45 -19.51 -2.04
C ALA A 254 -10.99 -19.86 -2.38
N VAL A 255 -10.76 -20.75 -3.35
CA VAL A 255 -9.42 -21.24 -3.71
C VAL A 255 -8.58 -20.13 -4.36
N VAL A 256 -9.14 -19.43 -5.34
CA VAL A 256 -8.44 -18.34 -6.03
C VAL A 256 -8.14 -17.20 -5.04
N SER A 257 -9.08 -16.84 -4.17
CA SER A 257 -8.85 -15.81 -3.14
C SER A 257 -7.75 -16.26 -2.17
N ALA A 258 -7.73 -17.52 -1.76
CA ALA A 258 -6.69 -18.05 -0.88
C ALA A 258 -5.29 -17.94 -1.51
N VAL A 259 -5.14 -18.35 -2.78
CA VAL A 259 -3.85 -18.21 -3.48
C VAL A 259 -3.48 -16.75 -3.68
N TYR A 260 -4.42 -15.91 -4.09
CA TYR A 260 -4.24 -14.46 -4.20
C TYR A 260 -3.69 -13.85 -2.89
N PHE A 261 -4.33 -14.12 -1.74
CA PHE A 261 -3.87 -13.60 -0.46
C PHE A 261 -2.47 -14.11 -0.08
N VAL A 262 -2.17 -15.39 -0.32
CA VAL A 262 -0.83 -15.95 -0.06
C VAL A 262 0.23 -15.25 -0.91
N LEU A 263 -0.02 -15.06 -2.20
CA LEU A 263 0.90 -14.38 -3.11
C LEU A 263 1.08 -12.91 -2.73
N SER A 264 -0.01 -12.20 -2.43
CA SER A 264 0.07 -10.82 -1.97
C SER A 264 0.85 -10.67 -0.67
N TYR A 265 0.67 -11.59 0.27
CA TYR A 265 1.46 -11.59 1.50
C TYR A 265 2.96 -11.82 1.24
N ARG A 266 3.31 -12.72 0.32
CA ARG A 266 4.71 -12.96 -0.08
C ARG A 266 5.33 -11.71 -0.72
N VAL A 267 4.60 -11.06 -1.62
CA VAL A 267 5.03 -9.80 -2.24
C VAL A 267 5.18 -8.70 -1.18
N PHE A 268 4.26 -8.58 -0.23
CA PHE A 268 4.39 -7.66 0.90
C PHE A 268 5.67 -7.88 1.73
N LYS A 269 6.06 -9.14 1.97
CA LYS A 269 7.33 -9.42 2.65
C LYS A 269 8.53 -8.90 1.86
N ILE A 270 8.48 -8.97 0.54
CA ILE A 270 9.54 -8.49 -0.36
C ILE A 270 9.55 -6.97 -0.41
N THR A 271 8.39 -6.33 -0.57
CA THR A 271 8.29 -4.86 -0.63
C THR A 271 8.82 -4.23 0.65
N VAL A 272 8.53 -4.82 1.81
CA VAL A 272 9.09 -4.38 3.10
C VAL A 272 10.61 -4.46 3.12
N VAL A 273 11.19 -5.56 2.63
CA VAL A 273 12.65 -5.71 2.61
C VAL A 273 13.28 -4.78 1.57
N LEU A 274 12.66 -4.64 0.40
CA LEU A 274 13.10 -3.73 -0.64
C LEU A 274 13.08 -2.28 -0.15
N ARG A 275 12.02 -1.87 0.56
CA ARG A 275 11.93 -0.56 1.23
C ARG A 275 13.10 -0.35 2.19
N ASP A 276 13.42 -1.34 3.03
CA ASP A 276 14.50 -1.23 4.00
C ASP A 276 15.89 -1.11 3.33
N VAL A 277 16.04 -1.66 2.12
CA VAL A 277 17.25 -1.50 1.29
C VAL A 277 17.27 -0.15 0.58
N ALA A 278 16.12 0.28 0.03
CA ALA A 278 15.99 1.52 -0.73
C ALA A 278 16.12 2.77 0.17
N VAL A 279 15.55 2.73 1.37
CA VAL A 279 15.58 3.82 2.35
C VAL A 279 16.35 3.36 3.60
N PRO A 280 17.70 3.37 3.54
CA PRO A 280 18.51 2.98 4.68
C PRO A 280 18.43 4.06 5.77
N LYS A 281 18.92 3.78 6.97
CA LYS A 281 18.81 4.71 8.11
C LYS A 281 19.83 5.85 8.07
N ASP A 282 20.84 5.76 7.22
CA ASP A 282 21.89 6.75 7.10
C ASP A 282 21.56 7.77 6.00
N ASN A 283 21.71 9.06 6.32
CA ASN A 283 21.39 10.15 5.39
C ASN A 283 22.18 10.06 4.07
N ARG A 284 23.44 9.59 4.14
CA ARG A 284 24.28 9.40 2.96
C ARG A 284 23.73 8.30 2.05
N GLY A 285 23.38 7.15 2.61
CA GLY A 285 22.77 6.04 1.88
C GLY A 285 21.42 6.42 1.27
N ILE A 286 20.58 7.17 2.01
CA ILE A 286 19.32 7.70 1.46
C ILE A 286 19.61 8.57 0.24
N PHE A 287 20.54 9.53 0.35
CA PHE A 287 20.89 10.41 -0.76
C PHE A 287 21.41 9.64 -1.98
N VAL A 288 22.38 8.75 -1.79
CA VAL A 288 22.96 7.94 -2.87
C VAL A 288 21.89 7.08 -3.56
N ASN A 289 21.06 6.37 -2.79
CA ASN A 289 19.99 5.55 -3.35
C ASN A 289 18.96 6.40 -4.10
N SER A 290 18.64 7.60 -3.58
CA SER A 290 17.70 8.52 -4.23
C SER A 290 18.24 9.00 -5.58
N VAL A 291 19.54 9.31 -5.65
CA VAL A 291 20.22 9.67 -6.91
C VAL A 291 20.21 8.49 -7.88
N ILE A 292 20.55 7.27 -7.44
CA ILE A 292 20.51 6.08 -8.29
C ILE A 292 19.10 5.85 -8.86
N MET A 293 18.06 5.96 -8.02
CA MET A 293 16.67 5.80 -8.46
C MET A 293 16.25 6.90 -9.45
N ALA A 294 16.68 8.15 -9.24
CA ALA A 294 16.41 9.24 -10.17
C ALA A 294 17.09 9.03 -11.53
N VAL A 295 18.37 8.62 -11.53
CA VAL A 295 19.13 8.30 -12.75
C VAL A 295 18.49 7.12 -13.49
N ALA A 296 18.13 6.05 -12.79
CA ALA A 296 17.47 4.90 -13.40
C ALA A 296 16.12 5.29 -14.02
N THR A 297 15.32 6.10 -13.33
CA THR A 297 14.04 6.60 -13.85
C THR A 297 14.23 7.46 -15.10
N ALA A 298 15.20 8.38 -15.08
CA ALA A 298 15.55 9.20 -16.24
C ALA A 298 16.03 8.36 -17.43
N ALA A 299 16.83 7.32 -17.17
CA ALA A 299 17.29 6.39 -18.21
C ALA A 299 16.12 5.61 -18.82
N PHE A 300 15.20 5.06 -18.02
CA PHE A 300 14.00 4.40 -18.53
C PHE A 300 13.10 5.34 -19.32
N TYR A 301 12.95 6.58 -18.86
CA TYR A 301 12.22 7.60 -19.59
C TYR A 301 12.87 7.90 -20.96
N ALA A 302 14.19 8.09 -20.99
CA ALA A 302 14.94 8.33 -22.22
C ALA A 302 14.82 7.17 -23.21
N VAL A 303 14.93 5.92 -22.74
CA VAL A 303 14.69 4.73 -23.57
C VAL A 303 13.25 4.72 -24.09
N GLY A 304 12.26 5.02 -23.24
CA GLY A 304 10.86 5.09 -23.66
C GLY A 304 10.59 6.17 -24.71
N VAL A 305 11.29 7.31 -24.64
CA VAL A 305 11.23 8.36 -25.67
C VAL A 305 11.92 7.90 -26.95
N ALA A 306 13.10 7.28 -26.85
CA ALA A 306 13.84 6.77 -28.00
C ALA A 306 13.11 5.64 -28.75
N LEU A 307 12.33 4.80 -28.04
CA LEU A 307 11.52 3.75 -28.64
C LEU A 307 10.21 4.27 -29.28
N LYS A 308 9.82 5.52 -28.99
CA LYS A 308 8.65 6.17 -29.59
C LYS A 308 8.98 6.98 -30.84
N GLY A 309 10.24 7.36 -31.03
CA GLY A 309 10.75 7.99 -32.25
C GLY A 309 11.12 6.94 -33.29
#